data_AF-A0A3N5LQF5-F1
#
_entry.id   AF-A0A3N5LQF5-F1
#
_cell.length_a   1.000
_cell.length_b   1.000
_cell.length_c   1.000
_cell.angle_alpha   90.00
_cell.angle_beta   90.00
_cell.angle_gamma   90.00
#
_symmetry.space_group_name_H-M   'P 1'
#
loop_
_entity.id
_entity.type
_entity.pdbx_description
1 polymer ?
#
loop_
_entity_poly.entity_id
_entity_poly.type
_entity_poly.pdbx_seq_one_letter_code
_entity_poly.pdbx_strand_id
1 'polypeptide(L)'
;MNKLIFLFAISNCIMLLANGCNDSNSASQYSSVVRYDLNKTIAFPDFDLTYIGERKETSKFPNGNSFTFTFYDFKIKKGDVEKTISWSSGTGDIAPANFEFNGQKYTLELRYFEKEKEKLDNDELVISKL
;
A
#
# COMPACT_ATOMS: atom_id res chain seq x y z
N MET A 1 70.64 7.14 -22.08
CA MET A 1 70.23 8.45 -22.63
C MET A 1 68.71 8.55 -22.57
N ASN A 2 68.19 9.61 -21.92
CA ASN A 2 66.88 10.28 -22.04
C ASN A 2 65.60 9.42 -22.14
N LYS A 3 64.78 9.33 -21.08
CA LYS A 3 63.66 10.23 -20.71
C LYS A 3 62.55 10.35 -21.76
N LEU A 4 61.36 9.80 -21.47
CA LEU A 4 60.03 10.34 -21.84
C LEU A 4 58.95 9.62 -20.99
N ILE A 5 58.47 10.21 -19.89
CA ILE A 5 57.26 11.07 -19.73
C ILE A 5 55.95 10.28 -19.53
N PHE A 6 55.43 10.46 -18.32
CA PHE A 6 54.06 10.41 -17.80
C PHE A 6 52.90 10.24 -18.80
N LEU A 7 51.96 9.37 -18.44
CA LEU A 7 50.53 9.59 -18.65
C LEU A 7 49.71 9.01 -17.48
N PHE A 8 48.94 9.91 -16.89
CA PHE A 8 47.88 9.70 -15.90
C PHE A 8 46.80 8.74 -16.41
N ALA A 9 46.20 7.94 -15.52
CA ALA A 9 44.76 7.98 -15.24
C ALA A 9 44.28 6.75 -14.43
N ILE A 10 43.99 7.00 -13.15
CA ILE A 10 42.78 6.61 -12.41
C ILE A 10 41.99 5.42 -12.98
N SER A 11 42.02 4.27 -12.29
CA SER A 11 40.86 3.38 -12.24
C SER A 11 40.84 2.68 -10.88
N ASN A 12 40.42 3.45 -9.88
CA ASN A 12 39.89 2.94 -8.63
C ASN A 12 38.37 2.97 -8.75
N CYS A 13 37.70 2.03 -8.08
CA CYS A 13 36.25 1.84 -8.03
C CYS A 13 35.69 0.92 -9.13
N ILE A 14 35.49 -0.35 -8.78
CA ILE A 14 34.17 -1.00 -8.78
C ILE A 14 34.28 -2.12 -7.73
N MET A 15 34.04 -1.78 -6.47
CA MET A 15 33.43 -2.71 -5.53
C MET A 15 31.96 -2.32 -5.47
N LEU A 16 31.17 -2.86 -6.40
CA LEU A 16 29.72 -2.77 -6.33
C LEU A 16 29.25 -3.85 -5.37
N LEU A 17 28.92 -3.37 -4.18
CA LEU A 17 28.10 -4.00 -3.16
C LEU A 17 26.79 -4.51 -3.81
N ALA A 18 26.70 -5.81 -4.06
CA ALA A 18 25.42 -6.48 -4.22
C ALA A 18 24.98 -7.01 -2.84
N ASN A 19 24.69 -6.09 -1.92
CA ASN A 19 24.01 -6.41 -0.67
C ASN A 19 22.51 -6.12 -0.86
N GLY A 20 21.70 -7.17 -0.70
CA GLY A 20 20.35 -7.02 -0.15
C GLY A 20 19.20 -7.09 -1.15
N CYS A 21 18.96 -8.26 -1.75
CA CYS A 21 17.57 -8.69 -1.96
C CYS A 21 17.21 -9.65 -0.82
N ASN A 22 17.07 -9.11 0.39
CA ASN A 22 16.42 -9.83 1.49
C ASN A 22 14.92 -9.72 1.26
N ASP A 23 14.39 -10.60 0.41
CA ASP A 23 12.97 -10.90 0.35
C ASP A 23 12.61 -11.78 1.57
N SER A 24 12.89 -11.27 2.77
CA SER A 24 12.37 -11.85 4.00
C SER A 24 10.91 -11.46 4.07
N ASN A 25 10.08 -12.32 3.52
CA ASN A 25 8.62 -12.24 3.46
C ASN A 25 8.02 -12.35 4.88
N SER A 26 8.36 -11.37 5.72
CA SER A 26 7.84 -11.22 7.08
C SER A 26 6.46 -10.62 6.96
N ALA A 27 5.45 -11.37 7.40
CA ALA A 27 4.08 -10.87 7.43
C ALA A 27 4.02 -9.54 8.20
N SER A 28 3.30 -8.57 7.64
CA SER A 28 3.01 -7.30 8.26
C SER A 28 2.19 -7.49 9.53
N GLN A 29 2.44 -6.65 10.52
CA GLN A 29 1.74 -6.69 11.79
C GLN A 29 0.42 -5.92 11.69
N TYR A 30 -0.60 -6.40 12.40
CA TYR A 30 -1.84 -5.64 12.57
C TYR A 30 -1.61 -4.37 13.38
N SER A 31 -2.42 -3.35 13.11
CA SER A 31 -2.37 -2.04 13.76
C SER A 31 -0.99 -1.37 13.65
N SER A 32 -0.30 -1.59 12.53
CA SER A 32 0.92 -0.89 12.15
C SER A 32 0.73 -0.21 10.81
N VAL A 33 1.40 0.93 10.63
CA VAL A 33 1.40 1.66 9.36
C VAL A 33 2.22 0.88 8.35
N VAL A 34 1.62 0.58 7.19
CA VAL A 34 2.29 -0.08 6.08
C VAL A 34 2.07 0.69 4.79
N ARG A 35 3.08 0.68 3.91
CA ARG A 35 2.98 1.31 2.60
C ARG A 35 2.43 0.34 1.56
N TYR A 36 1.55 0.81 0.69
CA TYR A 36 0.98 0.05 -0.41
C TYR A 36 1.31 0.70 -1.76
N ASP A 37 1.27 -0.11 -2.82
CA ASP A 37 1.50 0.33 -4.18
C ASP A 37 0.68 -0.56 -5.12
N LEU A 38 0.44 -0.07 -6.34
CA LEU A 38 -0.39 -0.75 -7.32
C LEU A 38 0.17 -2.15 -7.61
N ASN A 39 -0.67 -3.16 -7.44
CA ASN A 39 -0.38 -4.58 -7.63
C ASN A 39 0.76 -5.14 -6.76
N LYS A 40 1.22 -4.40 -5.74
CA LYS A 40 2.14 -4.95 -4.73
C LYS A 40 1.34 -5.65 -3.64
N THR A 41 1.78 -6.87 -3.32
CA THR A 41 1.18 -7.68 -2.27
C THR A 41 1.84 -7.40 -0.94
N ILE A 42 1.01 -7.17 0.08
CA ILE A 42 1.39 -7.05 1.48
C ILE A 42 0.86 -8.29 2.18
N ALA A 43 1.76 -9.14 2.67
CA ALA A 43 1.37 -10.33 3.41
C ALA A 43 0.91 -9.93 4.82
N PHE A 44 -0.29 -10.34 5.23
CA PHE A 44 -0.72 -10.37 6.62
C PHE A 44 -0.86 -11.83 7.08
N PRO A 45 -0.84 -12.12 8.39
CA PRO A 45 -0.99 -13.49 8.89
C PRO A 45 -2.20 -14.24 8.28
N ASP A 46 -3.35 -13.56 8.19
CA ASP A 46 -4.61 -14.19 7.80
C ASP A 46 -4.91 -14.12 6.29
N PHE A 47 -4.33 -13.17 5.57
CA PHE A 47 -4.55 -12.96 4.13
C PHE A 47 -3.44 -12.11 3.50
N ASP A 48 -3.33 -12.19 2.19
CA ASP A 48 -2.54 -11.27 1.38
C ASP A 48 -3.43 -10.10 0.95
N LEU A 49 -2.95 -8.87 1.12
CA LEU A 49 -3.62 -7.64 0.70
C LEU A 49 -2.91 -7.08 -0.53
N THR A 50 -3.65 -6.70 -1.57
CA THR A 50 -3.08 -6.07 -2.77
C THR A 50 -3.93 -4.88 -3.18
N TYR A 51 -3.30 -3.73 -3.37
CA TYR A 51 -3.99 -2.57 -3.93
C TYR A 51 -4.18 -2.78 -5.44
N ILE A 52 -5.43 -2.76 -5.92
CA ILE A 52 -5.78 -3.06 -7.31
C ILE A 52 -6.19 -1.81 -8.12
N GLY A 53 -6.17 -0.64 -7.49
CA GLY A 53 -6.34 0.66 -8.15
C GLY A 53 -7.55 1.45 -7.64
N GLU A 54 -7.89 2.48 -8.40
CA GLU A 54 -9.01 3.38 -8.09
C GLU A 54 -10.12 3.24 -9.11
N ARG A 55 -11.36 3.36 -8.66
CA ARG A 55 -12.53 3.55 -9.53
C ARG A 55 -13.30 4.80 -9.13
N LYS A 56 -13.88 5.45 -10.13
CA LYS A 56 -14.78 6.59 -9.92
C LYS A 56 -16.21 6.15 -10.19
N GLU A 57 -17.11 6.48 -9.26
CA GLU A 57 -18.54 6.24 -9.44
C GLU A 57 -19.32 7.53 -9.31
N THR A 58 -20.11 7.84 -10.33
CA THR A 58 -20.94 9.04 -10.39
C THR A 58 -22.41 8.66 -10.25
N SER A 59 -23.03 9.14 -9.19
CA SER A 59 -24.49 9.06 -8.98
C SER A 59 -25.13 10.36 -9.45
N LYS A 60 -26.14 10.26 -10.32
CA LYS A 60 -26.93 11.40 -10.80
C LYS A 60 -28.25 11.48 -10.04
N PHE A 61 -28.61 12.68 -9.63
CA PHE A 61 -29.88 12.96 -8.97
C PHE A 61 -30.92 13.51 -9.98
N PRO A 62 -32.22 13.33 -9.75
CA PRO A 62 -33.27 13.81 -10.65
C PRO A 62 -33.27 15.32 -10.91
N ASN A 63 -32.67 16.11 -10.01
CA ASN A 63 -32.53 17.57 -10.14
C ASN A 63 -31.36 18.01 -11.05
N GLY A 64 -30.69 17.07 -11.73
CA GLY A 64 -29.55 17.35 -12.61
C GLY A 64 -28.20 17.45 -11.89
N ASN A 65 -28.19 17.42 -10.55
CA ASN A 65 -26.94 17.36 -9.78
C ASN A 65 -26.32 15.96 -9.88
N SER A 66 -25.00 15.88 -9.68
CA SER A 66 -24.30 14.60 -9.59
C SER A 66 -23.24 14.64 -8.51
N PHE A 67 -22.97 13.48 -7.92
CA PHE A 67 -21.88 13.30 -6.98
C PHE A 67 -20.96 12.19 -7.48
N THR A 68 -19.65 12.43 -7.45
CA THR A 68 -18.65 11.42 -7.86
C THR A 68 -17.79 11.03 -6.66
N PHE A 69 -17.80 9.74 -6.33
CA PHE A 69 -16.91 9.15 -5.34
C PHE A 69 -15.69 8.54 -6.03
N THR A 70 -14.53 8.66 -5.40
CA THR A 70 -13.36 7.84 -5.73
C THR A 70 -13.26 6.73 -4.69
N PHE A 71 -13.16 5.50 -5.16
CA PHE A 71 -12.94 4.31 -4.34
C PHE A 71 -11.55 3.77 -4.60
N TYR A 72 -10.87 3.40 -3.52
CA TYR A 72 -9.59 2.71 -3.52
C TYR A 72 -9.89 1.24 -3.26
N ASP A 73 -9.59 0.39 -4.24
CA ASP A 73 -9.95 -1.02 -4.19
C ASP A 73 -8.74 -1.86 -3.80
N PHE A 74 -8.95 -2.74 -2.82
CA PHE A 74 -7.97 -3.68 -2.32
C PHE A 74 -8.51 -5.08 -2.41
N LYS A 75 -7.68 -5.99 -2.87
CA LYS A 75 -7.98 -7.41 -2.94
C LYS A 75 -7.37 -8.11 -1.74
N ILE A 76 -8.17 -8.87 -1.03
CA ILE A 76 -7.70 -9.80 0.00
C ILE A 76 -7.82 -11.23 -0.50
N LYS A 77 -6.79 -12.04 -0.26
CA LYS A 77 -6.75 -13.44 -0.70
C LYS A 77 -6.09 -14.36 0.33
N LYS A 78 -6.62 -15.57 0.48
CA LYS A 78 -5.95 -16.67 1.18
C LYS A 78 -6.39 -18.01 0.58
N GLY A 79 -5.45 -18.77 0.02
CA GLY A 79 -5.78 -19.98 -0.74
C GLY A 79 -6.71 -19.64 -1.92
N ASP A 80 -7.86 -20.32 -1.98
CA ASP A 80 -8.87 -20.13 -3.03
C ASP A 80 -9.92 -19.06 -2.69
N VAL A 81 -9.87 -18.48 -1.48
CA VAL A 81 -10.82 -17.44 -1.06
C VAL A 81 -10.26 -16.07 -1.42
N GLU A 82 -11.05 -15.27 -2.14
CA GLU A 82 -10.71 -13.91 -2.55
C GLU A 82 -11.90 -12.96 -2.35
N LYS A 83 -11.63 -11.71 -1.97
CA LYS A 83 -12.63 -10.66 -1.81
C LYS A 83 -12.03 -9.30 -2.13
N THR A 84 -12.86 -8.36 -2.59
CA THR A 84 -12.48 -6.95 -2.75
C THR A 84 -13.05 -6.12 -1.60
N ILE A 85 -12.22 -5.26 -1.03
CA ILE A 85 -12.57 -4.20 -0.08
C ILE A 85 -12.45 -2.87 -0.83
N SER A 86 -13.45 -2.03 -0.72
CA SER A 86 -13.42 -0.69 -1.31
C SER A 86 -13.46 0.35 -0.21
N TRP A 87 -12.52 1.30 -0.23
CA TRP A 87 -12.48 2.41 0.69
C TRP A 87 -12.72 3.72 -0.05
N SER A 88 -13.46 4.66 0.56
CA SER A 88 -13.63 6.02 0.05
C SER A 88 -13.66 7.00 1.20
N SER A 89 -13.13 8.21 0.99
CA SER A 89 -13.26 9.32 1.95
C SER A 89 -14.68 9.93 1.99
N GLY A 90 -15.62 9.33 1.26
CA GLY A 90 -17.01 9.78 1.19
C GLY A 90 -17.13 11.24 0.81
N THR A 91 -18.01 11.95 1.53
CA THR A 91 -18.24 13.40 1.39
C THR A 91 -17.39 14.24 2.35
N GLY A 92 -16.32 13.67 2.92
CA GLY A 92 -15.44 14.34 3.88
C GLY A 92 -15.33 13.67 5.25
N ASP A 93 -16.02 12.55 5.48
CA ASP A 93 -15.82 11.71 6.66
C ASP A 93 -14.80 10.61 6.33
N ILE A 94 -13.63 10.66 6.96
CA ILE A 94 -12.53 9.71 6.77
C ILE A 94 -12.67 8.65 7.85
N ALA A 95 -13.39 7.58 7.53
CA ALA A 95 -13.65 6.47 8.44
C ALA A 95 -13.01 5.16 7.94
N PRO A 96 -12.78 4.18 8.83
CA PRO A 96 -12.32 2.85 8.43
C PRO A 96 -13.34 2.11 7.56
N ALA A 97 -12.86 1.35 6.57
CA ALA A 97 -13.67 0.35 5.89
C ALA A 97 -13.69 -0.95 6.70
N ASN A 98 -14.85 -1.29 7.26
CA ASN A 98 -15.04 -2.56 7.98
C ASN A 98 -15.21 -3.72 6.99
N PHE A 99 -14.56 -4.84 7.27
CA PHE A 99 -14.75 -6.07 6.49
C PHE A 99 -14.61 -7.33 7.34
N GLU A 100 -15.19 -8.41 6.83
CA GLU A 100 -15.02 -9.75 7.37
C GLU A 100 -14.31 -10.63 6.33
N PHE A 101 -13.40 -11.47 6.81
CA PHE A 101 -12.70 -12.48 6.03
C PHE A 101 -12.44 -13.72 6.91
N ASN A 102 -12.83 -14.90 6.41
CA ASN A 102 -12.73 -16.18 7.14
C ASN A 102 -13.29 -16.14 8.57
N GLY A 103 -14.42 -15.44 8.78
CA GLY A 103 -15.11 -15.34 10.08
C GLY A 103 -14.48 -14.38 11.08
N GLN A 104 -13.37 -13.70 10.74
CA GLN A 104 -12.76 -12.66 11.56
C GLN A 104 -13.09 -11.27 10.97
N LYS A 105 -13.29 -10.31 11.87
CA LYS A 105 -13.58 -8.91 11.52
C LYS A 105 -12.32 -8.06 11.58
N TYR A 106 -12.24 -7.13 10.65
CA TYR A 106 -11.10 -6.24 10.44
C TYR A 106 -11.55 -4.85 10.01
N THR A 107 -10.64 -3.88 10.13
CA THR A 107 -10.76 -2.55 9.54
C THR A 107 -9.63 -2.32 8.54
N LEU A 108 -9.91 -1.54 7.49
CA LEU A 108 -8.92 -0.94 6.61
C LEU A 108 -9.01 0.57 6.72
N GLU A 109 -7.94 1.20 7.16
CA GLU A 109 -7.84 2.65 7.35
C GLU A 109 -6.90 3.24 6.30
N LEU A 110 -7.34 4.30 5.63
CA LEU A 110 -6.53 5.15 4.77
C LEU A 110 -6.64 6.59 5.25
N ARG A 111 -5.60 7.38 4.97
CA ARG A 111 -5.52 8.84 5.24
C ARG A 111 -5.50 9.23 6.72
N TYR A 112 -6.09 8.45 7.61
CA TYR A 112 -6.09 8.70 9.05
C TYR A 112 -6.13 7.38 9.82
N PHE A 113 -5.29 7.26 10.85
CA PHE A 113 -5.27 6.15 11.77
C PHE A 113 -5.96 6.57 13.08
N GLU A 114 -7.19 6.12 13.29
CA GLU A 114 -8.06 6.61 14.35
C GLU A 114 -7.48 6.37 15.75
N LYS A 115 -6.91 5.18 15.96
CA LYS A 115 -6.39 4.76 17.27
C LYS A 115 -5.27 5.67 17.76
N GLU A 116 -4.30 5.97 16.89
CA GLU A 116 -3.13 6.79 17.22
C GLU A 116 -3.35 8.28 16.90
N LYS A 117 -4.51 8.63 16.33
CA LYS A 117 -4.89 10.00 15.94
C LYS A 117 -3.86 10.66 15.00
N GLU A 118 -3.35 9.86 14.06
CA GLU A 118 -2.29 10.25 13.15
C GLU A 118 -2.79 10.29 11.70
N LYS A 119 -2.28 11.25 10.93
CA LYS A 119 -2.53 11.31 9.49
C LYS A 119 -1.60 10.34 8.78
N LEU A 120 -2.16 9.52 7.89
CA LEU A 120 -1.40 8.63 7.03
C LEU A 120 -1.02 9.31 5.72
N ASP A 121 0.13 8.96 5.16
CA ASP A 121 0.50 9.34 3.80
C ASP A 121 -0.48 8.76 2.76
N ASN A 122 -0.40 9.25 1.53
CA ASN A 122 -1.32 8.84 0.47
C ASN A 122 -1.17 7.37 0.06
N ASP A 123 0.00 6.79 0.29
CA ASP A 123 0.35 5.39 0.02
C ASP A 123 0.49 4.57 1.30
N GLU A 124 -0.07 5.05 2.41
CA GLU A 124 -0.08 4.34 3.69
C GLU A 124 -1.47 3.85 4.07
N LEU A 125 -1.50 2.69 4.71
CA LEU A 125 -2.70 2.07 5.25
C LEU A 125 -2.43 1.42 6.60
N VAL A 126 -3.50 1.16 7.33
CA VAL A 126 -3.49 0.30 8.52
C VAL A 126 -4.58 -0.76 8.40
N ILE A 127 -4.24 -2.01 8.72
CA ILE A 127 -5.20 -3.09 8.94
C ILE A 127 -5.25 -3.40 10.43
N SER A 128 -6.43 -3.36 11.05
CA SER A 128 -6.62 -3.76 12.45
C SER A 128 -7.61 -4.92 12.56
N LYS A 129 -7.43 -5.76 13.59
CA LYS A 129 -8.43 -6.75 14.01
C LYS A 129 -9.44 -6.10 14.96
N LEU A 130 -10.71 -6.42 14.78
CA LEU A 130 -11.81 -6.03 15.69
C LEU A 130 -12.04 -7.11 16.77
#